data_AF-A0A0F9HHC7-F1
#
_entry.id   AF-A0A0F9HHC7-F1
#
_cell.length_a   1.000
_cell.length_b   1.000
_cell.length_c   1.000
_cell.angle_alpha   90.00
_cell.angle_beta   90.00
_cell.angle_gamma   90.00
#
_symmetry.space_group_name_H-M   'P 1'
#
loop_
_entity.id
_entity.type
_entity.pdbx_description
1 polymer ?
#
loop_
_entity_poly.entity_id
_entity_poly.type
_entity_poly.pdbx_seq_one_letter_code
_entity_poly.pdbx_strand_id
1 'polypeptide(L)'
;MLDGPFNDSNLARAFKQAKTLNEDEITFVDYQQYLPSYDAPASFIATPIYSRGVHTNTLIFQLSIDALNIIMTERAGLGVSGETYLVGPDFLMRSDSFLDPEKRSVVNSFRNPAAGQVKTHAVELAQQGKKGQQVITDYNGSLVLSSYQPINVLGTQWSLLAEIDQQEAFAAVSQLTTILVVTLIVSIIAITLIAMWFARSLTHPVQLLVDTMRHVEQQGDFSVRTPVLSNDEIGSSANAFNCLLDALQSSISQTNTVMNKMAAGEFNHRINVTCKGELDSLKQATNNCADSLEQAMNELNHIIDEMSQGNFNSQITTPMQGQLGTLKHNINGSLQSLNTTITEIVTVMKHIEHGDFQQQVNVAAQGALAQLKNSVNNSVHSLAGAVSDISRVMSALHEGDFTRHIEQPLQGQLAILKNDINTSVDNLALIIKDINNVMAAVSAGNFKQHVNCNANGQLATLKSNINNSIMGLDNAVTEISNVMLAISKGNFEQTIDSNMHGQLNALKEDVNSSISNFS
;
A
#
# COMPACT_ATOMS: atom_id res chain seq x y z
N MET A 1 -98.19 74.49 -42.73
CA MET A 1 -97.84 73.37 -41.83
C MET A 1 -99.06 72.69 -41.20
N LEU A 2 -100.21 73.36 -41.05
CA LEU A 2 -101.42 72.76 -40.45
C LEU A 2 -102.35 72.09 -41.48
N ASP A 3 -102.46 72.66 -42.69
CA ASP A 3 -103.37 72.14 -43.75
C ASP A 3 -102.69 72.07 -45.15
N GLY A 4 -101.36 72.07 -45.19
CA GLY A 4 -100.57 72.10 -46.44
C GLY A 4 -99.93 70.76 -46.82
N PRO A 5 -99.25 70.65 -47.98
CA PRO A 5 -98.69 69.40 -48.50
C PRO A 5 -97.61 68.75 -47.60
N PHE A 6 -97.10 69.47 -46.60
CA PHE A 6 -96.10 68.99 -45.65
C PHE A 6 -96.66 68.79 -44.23
N ASN A 7 -97.98 68.65 -44.06
CA ASN A 7 -98.65 68.50 -42.75
C ASN A 7 -98.20 67.25 -41.95
N ASP A 8 -97.76 66.22 -42.66
CA ASP A 8 -97.27 64.95 -42.11
C ASP A 8 -95.74 64.88 -41.98
N SER A 9 -95.04 65.96 -42.36
CA SER A 9 -93.57 66.03 -42.19
C SER A 9 -93.19 66.13 -40.71
N ASN A 10 -91.98 65.69 -40.37
CA ASN A 10 -91.40 65.93 -39.06
C ASN A 10 -91.28 67.43 -38.70
N LEU A 11 -91.11 68.32 -39.69
CA LEU A 11 -91.17 69.76 -39.45
C LEU A 11 -92.54 70.22 -38.95
N ALA A 12 -93.63 69.74 -39.57
CA ALA A 12 -94.98 70.04 -39.12
C ALA A 12 -95.28 69.40 -37.75
N ARG A 13 -94.74 68.21 -37.46
CA ARG A 13 -94.80 67.61 -36.12
C ARG A 13 -94.08 68.47 -35.08
N ALA A 14 -92.87 68.96 -35.38
CA ALA A 14 -92.12 69.85 -34.50
C ALA A 14 -92.88 71.15 -34.23
N PHE A 15 -93.51 71.75 -35.26
CA PHE A 15 -94.35 72.93 -35.10
C PHE A 15 -95.59 72.68 -34.21
N LYS A 16 -96.31 71.58 -34.45
CA LYS A 16 -97.51 71.21 -33.66
C LYS A 16 -97.16 70.93 -32.21
N GLN A 17 -96.06 70.21 -31.96
CA GLN A 17 -95.58 69.91 -30.62
C GLN A 17 -95.14 71.19 -29.90
N ALA A 18 -94.38 72.07 -30.56
CA ALA A 18 -93.94 73.34 -29.96
C ALA A 18 -95.10 74.26 -29.58
N LYS A 19 -96.24 74.22 -30.30
CA LYS A 19 -97.44 75.01 -29.96
C LYS A 19 -98.07 74.60 -28.62
N THR A 20 -97.85 73.38 -28.17
CA THR A 20 -98.37 72.86 -26.89
C THR A 20 -97.40 73.03 -25.72
N LEU A 21 -96.20 73.57 -25.96
CA LEU A 21 -95.16 73.76 -24.96
C LEU A 21 -95.28 75.08 -24.22
N ASN A 22 -94.69 75.14 -23.02
CA ASN A 22 -94.49 76.38 -22.28
C ASN A 22 -93.30 77.21 -22.83
N GLU A 23 -93.17 78.47 -22.38
CA GLU A 23 -92.20 79.46 -22.91
C GLU A 23 -90.72 79.00 -22.87
N ASP A 24 -90.33 78.18 -21.89
CA ASP A 24 -88.95 77.68 -21.71
C ASP A 24 -88.74 76.23 -22.18
N GLU A 25 -89.75 75.63 -22.80
CA GLU A 25 -89.70 74.23 -23.24
C GLU A 25 -89.29 74.12 -24.71
N ILE A 26 -88.57 73.04 -25.01
CA ILE A 26 -88.18 72.67 -26.38
C ILE A 26 -88.72 71.30 -26.71
N THR A 27 -89.07 71.08 -27.97
CA THR A 27 -89.36 69.76 -28.51
C THR A 27 -88.31 69.38 -29.54
N PHE A 28 -88.03 68.08 -29.61
CA PHE A 28 -87.14 67.48 -30.57
C PHE A 28 -87.91 66.46 -31.40
N VAL A 29 -87.77 66.55 -32.72
CA VAL A 29 -88.27 65.55 -33.65
C VAL A 29 -87.09 64.98 -34.41
N ASP A 30 -86.90 63.68 -34.25
CA ASP A 30 -85.79 62.94 -34.84
C ASP A 30 -85.83 62.94 -36.38
N TYR A 31 -84.75 62.46 -36.97
CA TYR A 31 -84.55 62.41 -38.41
C TYR A 31 -85.67 61.66 -39.12
N GLN A 32 -86.16 62.26 -40.19
CA GLN A 32 -87.07 61.66 -41.16
C GLN A 32 -86.73 62.23 -42.54
N GLN A 33 -86.92 61.44 -43.59
CA GLN A 33 -86.81 61.94 -44.97
C GLN A 33 -87.67 63.19 -45.15
N TYR A 34 -87.05 64.25 -45.66
CA TYR A 34 -87.68 65.56 -45.77
C TYR A 34 -87.51 66.11 -47.20
N LEU A 35 -88.60 66.04 -47.96
CA LEU A 35 -88.63 66.40 -49.39
C LEU A 35 -88.09 67.82 -49.68
N PRO A 36 -88.39 68.87 -48.89
CA PRO A 36 -87.82 70.21 -49.11
C PRO A 36 -86.29 70.27 -48.96
N SER A 37 -85.66 69.26 -48.35
CA SER A 37 -84.21 69.09 -48.31
C SER A 37 -83.71 68.08 -49.35
N TYR A 38 -84.34 68.00 -50.52
CA TYR A 38 -84.00 67.05 -51.59
C TYR A 38 -84.00 65.59 -51.11
N ASP A 39 -85.03 65.25 -50.31
CA ASP A 39 -85.19 63.95 -49.62
C ASP A 39 -84.04 63.57 -48.67
N ALA A 40 -83.17 64.52 -48.32
CA ALA A 40 -82.24 64.30 -47.22
C ALA A 40 -83.02 64.21 -45.90
N PRO A 41 -82.59 63.34 -44.97
CA PRO A 41 -83.19 63.30 -43.64
C PRO A 41 -82.91 64.62 -42.93
N ALA A 42 -83.95 65.20 -42.34
CA ALA A 42 -83.85 66.39 -41.50
C ALA A 42 -84.33 66.05 -40.09
N SER A 43 -83.79 66.68 -39.07
CA SER A 43 -84.29 66.64 -37.70
C SER A 43 -84.48 68.07 -37.22
N PHE A 44 -85.45 68.29 -36.33
CA PHE A 44 -85.85 69.64 -35.94
C PHE A 44 -85.97 69.77 -34.42
N ILE A 45 -85.43 70.86 -33.90
CA ILE A 45 -85.68 71.35 -32.54
C ILE A 45 -86.59 72.55 -32.68
N ALA A 46 -87.70 72.59 -31.94
CA ALA A 46 -88.65 73.68 -32.00
C ALA A 46 -88.96 74.22 -30.61
N THR A 47 -89.14 75.53 -30.51
CA THR A 47 -89.58 76.21 -29.29
C THR A 47 -90.60 77.30 -29.63
N PRO A 48 -91.67 77.45 -28.84
CA PRO A 48 -92.61 78.53 -29.01
C PRO A 48 -92.00 79.89 -28.65
N ILE A 49 -92.39 80.95 -29.36
CA ILE A 49 -92.06 82.34 -29.01
C ILE A 49 -93.33 83.04 -28.52
N TYR A 50 -93.32 83.45 -27.26
CA TYR A 50 -94.38 84.21 -26.64
C TYR A 50 -94.11 85.71 -26.72
N SER A 51 -95.17 86.49 -26.90
CA SER A 51 -95.14 87.94 -26.72
C SER A 51 -96.34 88.34 -25.88
N ARG A 52 -96.10 88.96 -24.72
CA ARG A 52 -97.15 89.34 -23.75
C ARG A 52 -98.05 88.16 -23.34
N GLY A 53 -97.46 86.97 -23.14
CA GLY A 53 -98.17 85.76 -22.70
C GLY A 53 -99.01 85.06 -23.77
N VAL A 54 -98.95 85.51 -25.04
CA VAL A 54 -99.62 84.86 -26.16
C VAL A 54 -98.59 84.23 -27.09
N HIS A 55 -98.81 82.98 -27.50
CA HIS A 55 -98.01 82.30 -28.52
C HIS A 55 -98.12 83.08 -29.84
N THR A 56 -97.02 83.65 -30.30
CA THR A 56 -97.02 84.48 -31.53
C THR A 56 -96.34 83.78 -32.69
N ASN A 57 -95.22 83.11 -32.44
CA ASN A 57 -94.40 82.47 -33.45
C ASN A 57 -93.81 81.17 -32.92
N THR A 58 -93.20 80.36 -33.77
CA THR A 58 -92.44 79.17 -33.36
C THR A 58 -91.09 79.22 -34.04
N LEU A 59 -90.02 79.19 -33.26
CA LEU A 59 -88.67 79.06 -33.78
C LEU A 59 -88.40 77.58 -33.99
N ILE A 60 -88.05 77.21 -35.22
CA ILE A 60 -87.66 75.85 -35.55
C ILE A 60 -86.25 75.88 -36.12
N PHE A 61 -85.38 75.10 -35.51
CA PHE A 61 -84.00 74.93 -35.90
C PHE A 61 -83.81 73.53 -36.47
N GLN A 62 -83.29 73.43 -37.70
CA GLN A 62 -82.90 72.15 -38.27
C GLN A 62 -81.55 71.74 -37.71
N LEU A 63 -81.47 70.55 -37.13
CA LEU A 63 -80.20 70.00 -36.63
C LEU A 63 -79.27 69.71 -37.81
N SER A 64 -78.03 70.18 -37.72
CA SER A 64 -77.02 69.97 -38.76
C SER A 64 -76.42 68.58 -38.65
N ILE A 65 -76.55 67.79 -39.71
CA ILE A 65 -75.85 66.50 -39.87
C ILE A 65 -74.34 66.75 -39.85
N ASP A 66 -73.86 67.78 -40.57
CA ASP A 66 -72.44 68.11 -40.66
C ASP A 66 -71.85 68.45 -39.28
N ALA A 67 -72.60 69.18 -38.45
CA ALA A 67 -72.14 69.52 -37.10
C ALA A 67 -72.00 68.28 -36.20
N LEU A 68 -72.94 67.32 -36.31
CA LEU A 68 -72.82 66.03 -35.60
C LEU A 68 -71.68 65.19 -36.17
N ASN A 69 -71.53 65.14 -37.49
CA ASN A 69 -70.46 64.39 -38.14
C ASN A 69 -69.09 64.92 -37.73
N ILE A 70 -68.86 66.23 -37.69
CA ILE A 70 -67.58 66.80 -37.23
C ILE A 70 -67.19 66.28 -35.84
N ILE A 71 -68.16 66.15 -34.93
CA ILE A 71 -67.92 65.61 -33.58
C ILE A 71 -67.69 64.09 -33.65
N MET A 72 -68.53 63.36 -34.37
CA MET A 72 -68.53 61.90 -34.42
C MET A 72 -67.38 61.32 -35.27
N THR A 73 -66.84 62.08 -36.20
CA THR A 73 -65.69 61.68 -37.03
C THR A 73 -64.37 62.18 -36.46
N GLU A 74 -64.34 62.71 -35.23
CA GLU A 74 -63.08 62.96 -34.52
C GLU A 74 -62.39 61.63 -34.21
N ARG A 75 -61.11 61.51 -34.59
CA ARG A 75 -60.39 60.23 -34.58
C ARG A 75 -59.20 60.18 -33.64
N ALA A 76 -58.96 61.25 -32.88
CA ALA A 76 -57.92 61.26 -31.86
C ALA A 76 -58.07 60.05 -30.91
N GLY A 77 -57.10 59.14 -30.96
CA GLY A 77 -57.07 57.95 -30.09
C GLY A 77 -57.84 56.72 -30.60
N LEU A 78 -58.41 56.73 -31.81
CA LEU A 78 -59.16 55.59 -32.38
C LEU A 78 -58.30 54.64 -33.24
N GLY A 79 -57.01 54.94 -33.43
CA GLY A 79 -56.14 54.12 -34.27
C GLY A 79 -56.49 54.22 -35.76
N VAL A 80 -56.17 53.16 -36.51
CA VAL A 80 -56.34 53.07 -37.97
C VAL A 80 -57.75 52.62 -38.33
N SER A 81 -58.25 51.57 -37.67
CA SER A 81 -59.57 50.97 -37.92
C SER A 81 -60.68 51.54 -37.06
N GLY A 82 -60.39 52.36 -36.06
CA GLY A 82 -61.43 52.80 -35.15
C GLY A 82 -62.32 53.92 -35.69
N GLU A 83 -63.59 53.85 -35.33
CA GLU A 83 -64.62 54.84 -35.66
C GLU A 83 -65.60 55.04 -34.50
N THR A 84 -66.34 56.14 -34.54
CA THR A 84 -67.50 56.34 -33.68
C THR A 84 -68.71 56.75 -34.49
N TYR A 85 -69.89 56.29 -34.10
CA TYR A 85 -71.12 56.63 -34.81
C TYR A 85 -72.35 56.57 -33.91
N LEU A 86 -73.40 57.27 -34.34
CA LEU A 86 -74.70 57.34 -33.68
C LEU A 86 -75.75 56.57 -34.48
N VAL A 87 -76.59 55.82 -33.79
CA VAL A 87 -77.71 55.06 -34.38
C VAL A 87 -79.00 55.37 -33.64
N GLY A 88 -80.07 55.64 -34.37
CA GLY A 88 -81.39 55.90 -33.81
C GLY A 88 -82.10 54.64 -33.28
N PRO A 89 -83.27 54.79 -32.65
CA PRO A 89 -84.09 53.65 -32.21
C PRO A 89 -84.65 52.84 -33.40
N ASP A 90 -84.61 53.40 -34.61
CA ASP A 90 -84.99 52.78 -35.87
C ASP A 90 -83.85 51.99 -36.54
N PHE A 91 -82.71 51.85 -35.86
CA PHE A 91 -81.46 51.26 -36.38
C PHE A 91 -80.84 52.04 -37.55
N LEU A 92 -81.30 53.26 -37.85
CA LEU A 92 -80.74 54.09 -38.91
C LEU A 92 -79.68 55.05 -38.36
N MET A 93 -78.78 55.51 -39.23
CA MET A 93 -77.65 56.34 -38.82
C MET A 93 -78.11 57.73 -38.36
N ARG A 94 -77.42 58.30 -37.37
CA ARG A 94 -77.57 59.68 -36.88
C ARG A 94 -76.27 60.48 -36.98
N SER A 95 -75.19 59.79 -37.32
CA SER A 95 -73.94 60.35 -37.87
C SER A 95 -73.45 59.44 -38.98
N ASP A 96 -72.58 59.93 -39.85
CA ASP A 96 -71.97 59.11 -40.88
C ASP A 96 -70.92 58.18 -40.28
N SER A 97 -70.88 56.95 -40.77
CA SER A 97 -69.77 56.04 -40.49
C SER A 97 -68.50 56.55 -41.17
N PHE A 98 -67.37 56.38 -40.48
CA PHE A 98 -66.07 56.66 -41.06
C PHE A 98 -65.60 55.52 -41.99
N LEU A 99 -65.91 54.26 -41.65
CA LEU A 99 -65.47 53.09 -42.42
C LEU A 99 -66.34 52.81 -43.65
N ASP A 100 -67.63 53.15 -43.62
CA ASP A 100 -68.56 53.00 -44.75
C ASP A 100 -69.46 54.24 -44.94
N PRO A 101 -68.88 55.41 -45.30
CA PRO A 101 -69.64 56.65 -45.49
C PRO A 101 -70.63 56.57 -46.67
N GLU A 102 -70.39 55.65 -47.62
CA GLU A 102 -71.25 55.47 -48.78
C GLU A 102 -72.56 54.77 -48.42
N LYS A 103 -72.54 53.66 -47.67
CA LYS A 103 -73.78 52.93 -47.33
C LYS A 103 -74.33 53.31 -45.96
N ARG A 104 -73.45 53.67 -45.02
CA ARG A 104 -73.77 53.98 -43.61
C ARG A 104 -73.59 55.46 -43.31
N SER A 105 -74.10 56.32 -44.19
CA SER A 105 -74.35 57.73 -43.86
C SER A 105 -75.77 57.93 -43.33
N VAL A 106 -76.00 59.05 -42.63
CA VAL A 106 -77.35 59.50 -42.25
C VAL A 106 -78.22 59.55 -43.50
N VAL A 107 -77.75 60.20 -44.57
CA VAL A 107 -78.52 60.32 -45.82
C VAL A 107 -78.86 58.96 -46.43
N ASN A 108 -77.87 58.07 -46.62
CA ASN A 108 -78.11 56.82 -47.32
C ASN A 108 -78.82 55.76 -46.47
N SER A 109 -78.67 55.78 -45.14
CA SER A 109 -79.43 54.90 -44.26
C SER A 109 -80.92 55.20 -44.31
N PHE A 110 -81.32 56.48 -44.41
CA PHE A 110 -82.72 56.85 -44.56
C PHE A 110 -83.24 56.64 -45.98
N ARG A 111 -82.42 56.80 -47.03
CA ARG A 111 -82.80 56.52 -48.42
C ARG A 111 -82.96 55.04 -48.72
N ASN A 112 -82.12 54.20 -48.11
CA ASN A 112 -82.12 52.76 -48.31
C ASN A 112 -82.09 52.00 -46.95
N PRO A 113 -83.19 52.03 -46.16
CA PRO A 113 -83.21 51.46 -44.81
C PRO A 113 -82.76 50.01 -44.70
N ALA A 114 -83.13 49.17 -45.67
CA ALA A 114 -82.78 47.75 -45.66
C ALA A 114 -81.26 47.49 -45.72
N ALA A 115 -80.51 48.36 -46.42
CA ALA A 115 -79.07 48.23 -46.61
C ALA A 115 -78.26 49.09 -45.62
N GLY A 116 -78.83 50.20 -45.15
CA GLY A 116 -78.13 51.14 -44.27
C GLY A 116 -78.40 50.97 -42.77
N GLN A 117 -79.26 50.05 -42.35
CA GLN A 117 -79.58 49.79 -40.93
C GLN A 117 -78.42 49.13 -40.16
N VAL A 118 -77.98 49.72 -39.05
CA VAL A 118 -76.98 49.14 -38.14
C VAL A 118 -77.72 48.36 -37.05
N LYS A 119 -77.88 47.06 -37.26
CA LYS A 119 -78.46 46.15 -36.27
C LYS A 119 -77.39 45.20 -35.74
N THR A 120 -76.43 45.75 -35.01
CA THR A 120 -75.38 44.99 -34.33
C THR A 120 -75.80 44.68 -32.89
N HIS A 121 -75.16 43.69 -32.26
CA HIS A 121 -75.42 43.34 -30.87
C HIS A 121 -75.20 44.53 -29.92
N ALA A 122 -74.19 45.35 -30.20
CA ALA A 122 -73.91 46.57 -29.44
C ALA A 122 -75.05 47.61 -29.54
N VAL A 123 -75.60 47.85 -30.74
CA VAL A 123 -76.73 48.76 -30.92
C VAL A 123 -77.96 48.24 -30.16
N GLU A 124 -78.27 46.95 -30.25
CA GLU A 124 -79.41 46.37 -29.52
C GLU A 124 -79.26 46.52 -28.00
N LEU A 125 -78.06 46.30 -27.46
CA LEU A 125 -77.80 46.49 -26.04
C LEU A 125 -77.86 47.97 -25.62
N ALA A 126 -77.33 48.88 -26.45
CA ALA A 126 -77.42 50.32 -26.20
C ALA A 126 -78.88 50.81 -26.25
N GLN A 127 -79.70 50.33 -27.18
CA GLN A 127 -81.14 50.63 -27.22
C GLN A 127 -81.91 50.06 -26.03
N GLN A 128 -81.46 48.95 -25.43
CA GLN A 128 -81.98 48.44 -24.15
C GLN A 128 -81.51 49.26 -22.93
N GLY A 129 -80.75 50.34 -23.13
CA GLY A 129 -80.24 51.19 -22.07
C GLY A 129 -78.96 50.67 -21.40
N LYS A 130 -78.31 49.63 -21.95
CA LYS A 130 -77.09 49.05 -21.40
C LYS A 130 -75.84 49.75 -21.93
N LYS A 131 -74.83 49.87 -21.07
CA LYS A 131 -73.48 50.31 -21.43
C LYS A 131 -72.49 49.16 -21.24
N GLY A 132 -71.51 49.04 -22.11
CA GLY A 132 -70.54 47.95 -22.02
C GLY A 132 -69.44 48.03 -23.07
N GLN A 133 -68.49 47.11 -22.93
CA GLN A 133 -67.42 46.87 -23.89
C GLN A 133 -67.38 45.37 -24.15
N GLN A 134 -67.43 44.98 -25.42
CA GLN A 134 -67.39 43.57 -25.79
C GLN A 134 -66.83 43.42 -27.20
N VAL A 135 -66.16 42.28 -27.44
CA VAL A 135 -65.86 41.87 -28.80
C VAL A 135 -67.15 41.37 -29.46
N ILE A 136 -67.55 42.04 -30.53
CA ILE A 136 -68.75 41.72 -31.31
C ILE A 136 -68.42 41.76 -32.80
N THR A 137 -69.38 41.37 -33.63
CA THR A 137 -69.33 41.60 -35.06
C THR A 137 -69.97 42.95 -35.39
N ASP A 138 -69.24 43.81 -36.09
CA ASP A 138 -69.72 45.11 -36.57
C ASP A 138 -70.72 44.96 -37.73
N TYR A 139 -71.16 46.08 -38.30
CA TYR A 139 -72.09 46.06 -39.43
C TYR A 139 -71.43 45.69 -40.78
N ASN A 140 -70.09 45.65 -40.85
CA ASN A 140 -69.30 45.20 -42.00
C ASN A 140 -68.97 43.70 -41.94
N GLY A 141 -69.27 43.03 -40.81
CA GLY A 141 -68.97 41.61 -40.59
C GLY A 141 -67.61 41.34 -39.93
N SER A 142 -66.87 42.38 -39.54
CA SER A 142 -65.56 42.28 -38.89
C SER A 142 -65.70 42.13 -37.38
N LEU A 143 -64.74 41.46 -36.74
CA LEU A 143 -64.67 41.38 -35.28
C LEU A 143 -64.04 42.65 -34.73
N VAL A 144 -64.80 43.39 -33.94
CA VAL A 144 -64.38 44.66 -33.35
C VAL A 144 -64.51 44.61 -31.83
N LEU A 145 -63.63 45.32 -31.13
CA LEU A 145 -63.87 45.70 -29.75
C LEU A 145 -64.81 46.91 -29.77
N SER A 146 -66.09 46.67 -29.45
CA SER A 146 -67.12 47.70 -29.43
C SER A 146 -67.37 48.19 -28.02
N SER A 147 -67.31 49.51 -27.83
CA SER A 147 -67.77 50.22 -26.64
C SER A 147 -69.07 50.95 -26.99
N TYR A 148 -70.16 50.60 -26.31
CA TYR A 148 -71.49 51.11 -26.64
C TYR A 148 -72.20 51.65 -25.40
N GLN A 149 -73.00 52.69 -25.59
CA GLN A 149 -73.89 53.23 -24.55
C GLN A 149 -75.11 53.96 -25.14
N PRO A 150 -76.24 53.99 -24.43
CA PRO A 150 -77.36 54.87 -24.77
C PRO A 150 -76.98 56.34 -24.55
N ILE A 151 -77.45 57.21 -25.43
CA ILE A 151 -77.45 58.66 -25.24
C ILE A 151 -78.87 59.19 -25.41
N ASN A 152 -79.35 59.95 -24.43
CA ASN A 152 -80.67 60.55 -24.48
C ASN A 152 -80.57 61.94 -25.13
N VAL A 153 -81.11 62.06 -26.34
CA VAL A 153 -81.20 63.31 -27.09
C VAL A 153 -82.63 63.83 -26.97
N LEU A 154 -82.86 64.70 -25.99
CA LEU A 154 -84.12 65.43 -25.78
C LEU A 154 -85.36 64.53 -25.76
N GLY A 155 -85.26 63.35 -25.13
CA GLY A 155 -86.33 62.37 -25.00
C GLY A 155 -86.30 61.23 -26.03
N THR A 156 -85.38 61.28 -27.01
CA THR A 156 -85.13 60.18 -27.95
C THR A 156 -83.82 59.47 -27.60
N GLN A 157 -83.86 58.16 -27.43
CA GLN A 157 -82.68 57.36 -27.11
C GLN A 157 -81.94 56.97 -28.39
N TRP A 158 -80.73 57.50 -28.56
CA TRP A 158 -79.78 57.06 -29.57
C TRP A 158 -78.76 56.11 -28.96
N SER A 159 -78.10 55.33 -29.81
CA SER A 159 -76.98 54.47 -29.45
C SER A 159 -75.69 55.11 -29.93
N LEU A 160 -74.76 55.32 -29.01
CA LEU A 160 -73.41 55.78 -29.30
C LEU A 160 -72.48 54.58 -29.28
N LEU A 161 -71.73 54.39 -30.37
CA LEU A 161 -70.77 53.31 -30.54
C LEU A 161 -69.40 53.90 -30.81
N ALA A 162 -68.38 53.27 -30.22
CA ALA A 162 -66.98 53.47 -30.54
C ALA A 162 -66.36 52.08 -30.72
N GLU A 163 -65.87 51.81 -31.92
CA GLU A 163 -65.42 50.47 -32.33
C GLU A 163 -64.01 50.55 -32.88
N ILE A 164 -63.24 49.49 -32.72
CA ILE A 164 -61.89 49.30 -33.29
C ILE A 164 -61.70 47.82 -33.62
N ASP A 165 -60.98 47.48 -34.70
CA ASP A 165 -60.74 46.09 -35.09
C ASP A 165 -60.04 45.31 -33.97
N GLN A 166 -60.46 44.06 -33.75
CA GLN A 166 -59.91 43.21 -32.70
C GLN A 166 -58.38 43.02 -32.86
N GLN A 167 -57.89 42.82 -34.08
CA GLN A 167 -56.47 42.60 -34.33
C GLN A 167 -55.67 43.85 -34.00
N GLU A 168 -56.19 45.04 -34.34
CA GLU A 168 -55.55 46.31 -33.96
C GLU A 168 -55.57 46.53 -32.45
N ALA A 169 -56.73 46.35 -31.82
CA ALA A 169 -56.91 46.52 -30.37
C ALA A 169 -55.97 45.62 -29.55
N PHE A 170 -55.73 44.39 -30.02
CA PHE A 170 -54.91 43.40 -29.33
C PHE A 170 -53.52 43.18 -29.95
N ALA A 171 -53.13 43.95 -30.98
CA ALA A 171 -51.84 43.79 -31.66
C ALA A 171 -50.66 43.83 -30.68
N ALA A 172 -50.68 44.81 -29.77
CA ALA A 172 -49.65 44.96 -28.74
C ALA A 172 -49.58 43.74 -27.80
N VAL A 173 -50.73 43.14 -27.45
CA VAL A 173 -50.80 41.96 -26.58
C VAL A 173 -50.28 40.71 -27.30
N SER A 174 -50.63 40.53 -28.58
CA SER A 174 -50.14 39.42 -29.40
C SER A 174 -48.62 39.51 -29.63
N GLN A 175 -48.10 40.71 -29.85
CA GLN A 175 -46.66 40.93 -29.98
C GLN A 175 -45.93 40.60 -28.67
N LEU A 176 -46.45 41.05 -27.53
CA LEU A 176 -45.86 40.78 -26.21
C LEU A 176 -45.85 39.28 -25.88
N THR A 177 -46.97 38.59 -26.11
CA THR A 177 -47.07 37.14 -25.89
C THR A 177 -46.10 36.36 -26.79
N THR A 178 -45.93 36.76 -28.05
CA THR A 178 -44.97 36.15 -28.98
C THR A 178 -43.52 36.33 -28.47
N ILE A 179 -43.15 37.53 -28.04
CA ILE A 179 -41.81 37.81 -27.48
C ILE A 179 -41.56 36.95 -26.24
N LEU A 180 -42.53 36.82 -25.34
CA LEU A 180 -42.41 35.98 -24.14
C LEU A 180 -42.22 34.50 -24.47
N VAL A 181 -42.96 33.95 -25.43
CA VAL A 181 -42.82 32.53 -25.82
C VAL A 181 -41.46 32.27 -26.47
N VAL A 182 -41.02 33.15 -27.38
CA VAL A 182 -39.72 33.01 -28.04
C VAL A 182 -38.57 33.10 -27.02
N THR A 183 -38.61 34.09 -26.12
CA THR A 183 -37.58 34.24 -25.07
C THR A 183 -37.54 33.05 -24.11
N LEU A 184 -38.68 32.46 -23.77
CA LEU A 184 -38.75 31.24 -22.97
C LEU A 184 -38.06 30.06 -23.67
N ILE A 185 -38.38 29.82 -24.95
CA ILE A 185 -37.78 28.71 -25.73
C ILE A 185 -36.26 28.90 -25.84
N VAL A 186 -35.80 30.11 -26.18
CA VAL A 186 -34.37 30.42 -26.28
C VAL A 186 -33.68 30.21 -24.94
N SER A 187 -34.30 30.62 -23.83
CA SER A 187 -33.75 30.42 -22.49
C SER A 187 -33.60 28.94 -22.13
N ILE A 188 -34.60 28.11 -22.42
CA ILE A 188 -34.53 26.66 -22.17
C ILE A 188 -33.40 26.02 -22.97
N ILE A 189 -33.27 26.36 -24.26
CA ILE A 189 -32.20 25.84 -25.11
C ILE A 189 -30.82 26.28 -24.58
N ALA A 190 -30.67 27.56 -24.24
CA ALA A 190 -29.43 28.09 -23.69
C ALA A 190 -29.04 27.40 -22.38
N ILE A 191 -29.97 27.24 -21.43
CA ILE A 191 -29.74 26.55 -20.16
C ILE A 191 -29.31 25.09 -20.42
N THR A 192 -29.98 24.39 -21.34
CA THR A 192 -29.66 22.99 -21.63
C THR A 192 -28.27 22.84 -22.27
N LEU A 193 -27.90 23.74 -23.20
CA LEU A 193 -26.57 23.76 -23.82
C LEU A 193 -25.47 24.06 -22.79
N ILE A 194 -25.69 25.05 -21.92
CA ILE A 194 -24.75 25.40 -20.84
C ILE A 194 -24.62 24.22 -19.87
N ALA A 195 -25.72 23.58 -19.47
CA ALA A 195 -25.70 22.42 -18.60
C ALA A 195 -24.93 21.24 -19.22
N MET A 196 -25.13 20.94 -20.51
CA MET A 196 -24.37 19.90 -21.21
C MET A 196 -22.88 20.25 -21.33
N TRP A 197 -22.55 21.51 -21.58
CA TRP A 197 -21.16 21.97 -21.63
C TRP A 197 -20.49 21.87 -20.25
N PHE A 198 -21.18 22.26 -19.19
CA PHE A 198 -20.69 22.18 -17.81
C PHE A 198 -20.52 20.73 -17.35
N ALA A 199 -21.47 19.85 -17.68
CA ALA A 199 -21.38 18.42 -17.37
C ALA A 199 -20.16 17.77 -18.04
N ARG A 200 -19.86 18.14 -19.29
CA ARG A 200 -18.72 17.60 -20.05
C ARG A 200 -17.38 18.21 -19.63
N SER A 201 -17.33 19.51 -19.36
CA SER A 201 -16.08 20.21 -19.02
C SER A 201 -15.67 20.02 -17.56
N LEU A 202 -16.63 19.91 -16.64
CA LEU A 202 -16.36 19.84 -15.20
C LEU A 202 -16.79 18.53 -14.56
N THR A 203 -18.07 18.17 -14.66
CA THR A 203 -18.63 17.06 -13.87
C THR A 203 -18.02 15.70 -14.24
N HIS A 204 -17.91 15.39 -15.53
CA HIS A 204 -17.43 14.09 -15.99
C HIS A 204 -15.94 13.84 -15.70
N PRO A 205 -15.00 14.78 -15.98
CA PRO A 205 -13.59 14.60 -15.59
C PRO A 205 -13.40 14.43 -14.09
N VAL A 206 -14.15 15.19 -13.27
CA VAL A 206 -14.08 15.07 -11.80
C VAL A 206 -14.58 13.70 -11.32
N GLN A 207 -15.68 13.18 -11.90
CA GLN A 207 -16.18 11.84 -11.57
C GLN A 207 -15.16 10.75 -11.87
N LEU A 208 -14.52 10.79 -13.05
CA LEU A 208 -13.48 9.82 -13.41
C LEU A 208 -12.28 9.85 -12.46
N LEU A 209 -11.85 11.05 -12.04
CA LEU A 209 -10.79 11.20 -11.05
C LEU A 209 -11.19 10.56 -9.71
N VAL A 210 -12.39 10.83 -9.22
CA VAL A 210 -12.92 10.25 -7.97
C VAL A 210 -13.07 8.73 -8.05
N ASP A 211 -13.59 8.21 -9.16
CA ASP A 211 -13.77 6.77 -9.35
C ASP A 211 -12.42 6.05 -9.39
N THR A 212 -11.42 6.66 -10.04
CA THR A 212 -10.05 6.13 -10.03
C THR A 212 -9.44 6.16 -8.62
N MET A 213 -9.63 7.25 -7.87
CA MET A 213 -9.17 7.33 -6.47
C MET A 213 -9.81 6.25 -5.60
N ARG A 214 -11.12 6.01 -5.74
CA ARG A 214 -11.83 4.94 -5.03
C ARG A 214 -11.32 3.55 -5.40
N HIS A 215 -11.01 3.32 -6.67
CA HIS A 215 -10.42 2.05 -7.11
C HIS A 215 -9.05 1.81 -6.46
N VAL A 216 -8.18 2.83 -6.42
CA VAL A 216 -6.88 2.75 -5.76
C VAL A 216 -7.03 2.53 -4.25
N GLU A 217 -7.94 3.24 -3.59
CA GLU A 217 -8.20 3.10 -2.15
C GLU A 217 -8.70 1.69 -1.80
N GLN A 218 -9.66 1.17 -2.56
CA GLN A 218 -10.32 -0.11 -2.24
C GLN A 218 -9.50 -1.33 -2.64
N GLN A 219 -8.78 -1.26 -3.76
CA GLN A 219 -8.05 -2.41 -4.30
C GLN A 219 -6.54 -2.35 -4.06
N GLY A 220 -5.98 -1.18 -3.70
CA GLY A 220 -4.53 -0.98 -3.65
C GLY A 220 -3.85 -1.12 -5.01
N ASP A 221 -4.62 -1.03 -6.10
CA ASP A 221 -4.12 -1.17 -7.47
C ASP A 221 -3.56 0.16 -7.97
N PHE A 222 -2.25 0.34 -7.80
CA PHE A 222 -1.54 1.53 -8.26
C PHE A 222 -1.23 1.51 -9.77
N SER A 223 -1.68 0.51 -10.54
CA SER A 223 -1.41 0.43 -11.99
C SER A 223 -2.40 1.21 -12.86
N VAL A 224 -3.56 1.57 -12.31
CA VAL A 224 -4.59 2.33 -13.04
C VAL A 224 -4.22 3.80 -13.21
N ARG A 225 -4.73 4.44 -14.27
CA ARG A 225 -4.55 5.89 -14.50
C ARG A 225 -5.88 6.51 -14.87
N THR A 226 -6.09 7.75 -14.41
CA THR A 226 -7.26 8.54 -14.79
C THR A 226 -6.95 9.33 -16.07
N PRO A 227 -7.87 9.40 -17.06
CA PRO A 227 -7.63 10.14 -18.28
C PRO A 227 -7.60 11.65 -18.03
N VAL A 228 -6.64 12.35 -18.63
CA VAL A 228 -6.54 13.82 -18.58
C VAL A 228 -7.38 14.41 -19.71
N LEU A 229 -8.60 14.85 -19.39
CA LEU A 229 -9.59 15.34 -20.36
C LEU A 229 -9.67 16.88 -20.49
N SER A 230 -8.99 17.61 -19.60
CA SER A 230 -8.97 19.09 -19.59
C SER A 230 -7.54 19.62 -19.46
N ASN A 231 -7.32 20.87 -19.85
CA ASN A 231 -6.04 21.59 -19.76
C ASN A 231 -6.03 22.65 -18.64
N ASP A 232 -6.90 22.49 -17.65
CA ASP A 232 -7.10 23.37 -16.50
C ASP A 232 -6.59 22.72 -15.19
N GLU A 233 -7.04 23.24 -14.05
CA GLU A 233 -6.72 22.71 -12.71
C GLU A 233 -7.20 21.26 -12.52
N ILE A 234 -8.28 20.84 -13.18
CA ILE A 234 -8.78 19.46 -13.11
C ILE A 234 -7.84 18.54 -13.88
N GLY A 235 -7.42 18.95 -15.07
CA GLY A 235 -6.39 18.25 -15.84
C GLY A 235 -5.06 18.13 -15.10
N SER A 236 -4.61 19.24 -14.51
CA SER A 236 -3.39 19.29 -13.69
C SER A 236 -3.48 18.35 -12.48
N SER A 237 -4.64 18.32 -11.79
CA SER A 237 -4.88 17.42 -10.66
C SER A 237 -4.85 15.94 -11.08
N ALA A 238 -5.47 15.60 -12.22
CA ALA A 238 -5.41 14.26 -12.80
C ALA A 238 -3.97 13.83 -13.13
N ASN A 239 -3.19 14.73 -13.73
CA ASN A 239 -1.79 14.47 -14.05
C ASN A 239 -0.92 14.31 -12.79
N ALA A 240 -1.08 15.18 -11.80
CA ALA A 240 -0.38 15.09 -10.51
C ALA A 240 -0.71 13.79 -9.78
N PHE A 241 -1.98 13.37 -9.80
CA PHE A 241 -2.42 12.09 -9.24
C PHE A 241 -1.80 10.91 -9.99
N ASN A 242 -1.78 10.91 -11.31
CA ASN A 242 -1.13 9.87 -12.12
C ASN A 242 0.38 9.77 -11.82
N CYS A 243 1.09 10.89 -11.71
CA CYS A 243 2.51 10.91 -11.32
C CYS A 243 2.74 10.33 -9.91
N LEU A 244 1.82 10.57 -8.98
CA LEU A 244 1.87 9.95 -7.64
C LEU A 244 1.69 8.43 -7.75
N LEU A 245 0.73 7.96 -8.56
CA LEU A 245 0.53 6.53 -8.80
C LEU A 245 1.75 5.88 -9.48
N ASP A 246 2.39 6.56 -10.43
CA ASP A 246 3.66 6.09 -11.04
C ASP A 246 4.75 5.89 -9.99
N ALA A 247 4.93 6.86 -9.08
CA ALA A 247 5.90 6.78 -8.01
C ALA A 247 5.60 5.63 -7.02
N LEU A 248 4.33 5.48 -6.63
CA LEU A 248 3.88 4.41 -5.73
C LEU A 248 4.04 3.03 -6.38
N GLN A 249 3.54 2.85 -7.60
CA GLN A 249 3.63 1.59 -8.32
C GLN A 249 5.08 1.16 -8.52
N SER A 250 5.94 2.08 -8.97
CA SER A 250 7.37 1.81 -9.19
C SER A 250 8.06 1.43 -7.88
N SER A 251 7.86 2.21 -6.81
CA SER A 251 8.47 1.96 -5.51
C SER A 251 8.03 0.62 -4.91
N ILE A 252 6.73 0.34 -4.88
CA ILE A 252 6.19 -0.90 -4.31
C ILE A 252 6.62 -2.11 -5.14
N SER A 253 6.58 -2.01 -6.47
CA SER A 253 7.02 -3.11 -7.35
C SER A 253 8.51 -3.43 -7.16
N GLN A 254 9.37 -2.42 -7.05
CA GLN A 254 10.79 -2.66 -6.78
C GLN A 254 11.03 -3.22 -5.39
N THR A 255 10.34 -2.71 -4.37
CA THR A 255 10.40 -3.25 -3.00
C THR A 255 10.00 -4.73 -2.98
N ASN A 256 8.88 -5.10 -3.61
CA ASN A 256 8.45 -6.49 -3.71
C ASN A 256 9.49 -7.36 -4.44
N THR A 257 10.12 -6.85 -5.49
CA THR A 257 11.17 -7.57 -6.21
C THR A 257 12.37 -7.85 -5.29
N VAL A 258 12.86 -6.84 -4.57
CA VAL A 258 13.99 -7.00 -3.65
C VAL A 258 13.62 -7.90 -2.48
N MET A 259 12.44 -7.74 -1.88
CA MET A 259 11.98 -8.59 -0.77
C MET A 259 11.83 -10.06 -1.18
N ASN A 260 11.32 -10.33 -2.39
CA ASN A 260 11.25 -11.70 -2.92
C ASN A 260 12.64 -12.30 -3.14
N LYS A 261 13.60 -11.50 -3.64
CA LYS A 261 15.00 -11.92 -3.78
C LYS A 261 15.65 -12.21 -2.43
N MET A 262 15.45 -11.35 -1.43
CA MET A 262 15.91 -11.59 -0.06
C MET A 262 15.30 -12.85 0.55
N ALA A 263 14.00 -13.09 0.32
CA ALA A 263 13.33 -14.31 0.77
C ALA A 263 13.88 -15.58 0.11
N ALA A 264 14.40 -15.47 -1.12
CA ALA A 264 15.12 -16.54 -1.81
C ALA A 264 16.61 -16.66 -1.38
N GLY A 265 17.08 -15.82 -0.45
CA GLY A 265 18.48 -15.79 0.00
C GLY A 265 19.43 -15.00 -0.91
N GLU A 266 18.91 -14.26 -1.90
CA GLU A 266 19.68 -13.38 -2.78
C GLU A 266 19.71 -11.95 -2.22
N PHE A 267 20.80 -11.58 -1.55
CA PHE A 267 20.93 -10.27 -0.87
C PHE A 267 21.62 -9.18 -1.69
N ASN A 268 21.98 -9.44 -2.96
CA ASN A 268 22.72 -8.50 -3.83
C ASN A 268 21.82 -7.55 -4.65
N HIS A 269 20.50 -7.58 -4.44
CA HIS A 269 19.55 -6.73 -5.16
C HIS A 269 19.17 -5.48 -4.35
N ARG A 270 18.99 -4.34 -5.02
CA ARG A 270 18.64 -3.04 -4.42
C ARG A 270 17.54 -2.34 -5.19
N ILE A 271 16.77 -1.51 -4.49
CA ILE A 271 15.82 -0.58 -5.09
C ILE A 271 16.63 0.59 -5.67
N ASN A 272 16.58 0.75 -6.98
CA ASN A 272 17.38 1.72 -7.73
C ASN A 272 16.58 2.92 -8.22
N VAL A 273 15.25 2.85 -8.19
CA VAL A 273 14.42 4.00 -8.58
C VAL A 273 14.63 5.20 -7.67
N THR A 274 14.45 6.38 -8.24
CA THR A 274 14.45 7.64 -7.49
C THR A 274 13.11 7.76 -6.75
N CYS A 275 13.19 7.63 -5.43
CA CYS A 275 12.06 7.88 -4.54
C CYS A 275 12.21 9.26 -3.89
N LYS A 276 11.13 9.80 -3.33
CA LYS A 276 11.13 11.03 -2.53
C LYS A 276 10.31 10.82 -1.26
N GLY A 277 10.65 11.55 -0.19
CA GLY A 277 9.92 11.50 1.07
C GLY A 277 9.89 10.09 1.67
N GLU A 278 8.71 9.64 2.11
CA GLU A 278 8.54 8.34 2.76
C GLU A 278 8.91 7.14 1.86
N LEU A 279 8.74 7.26 0.54
CA LEU A 279 9.17 6.22 -0.39
C LEU A 279 10.70 6.09 -0.44
N ASP A 280 11.43 7.19 -0.20
CA ASP A 280 12.88 7.15 -0.11
C ASP A 280 13.32 6.53 1.22
N SER A 281 12.64 6.85 2.33
CA SER A 281 12.85 6.17 3.61
C SER A 281 12.63 4.66 3.50
N LEU A 282 11.56 4.22 2.83
CA LEU A 282 11.30 2.80 2.57
C LEU A 282 12.42 2.17 1.73
N LYS A 283 12.83 2.83 0.65
CA LYS A 283 13.96 2.41 -0.19
C LYS A 283 15.24 2.23 0.65
N GLN A 284 15.59 3.23 1.44
CA GLN A 284 16.80 3.21 2.28
C GLN A 284 16.71 2.08 3.32
N ALA A 285 15.56 1.91 3.98
CA ALA A 285 15.37 0.84 4.95
C ALA A 285 15.52 -0.55 4.33
N THR A 286 14.89 -0.80 3.17
CA THR A 286 15.01 -2.07 2.45
C THR A 286 16.44 -2.31 1.97
N ASN A 287 17.09 -1.30 1.38
CA ASN A 287 18.47 -1.40 0.91
C ASN A 287 19.46 -1.64 2.07
N ASN A 288 19.34 -0.91 3.18
CA ASN A 288 20.19 -1.09 4.36
C ASN A 288 20.01 -2.49 4.99
N CYS A 289 18.79 -3.04 4.94
CA CYS A 289 18.52 -4.40 5.39
C CYS A 289 19.23 -5.42 4.47
N ALA A 290 19.12 -5.24 3.16
CA ALA A 290 19.82 -6.08 2.19
C ALA A 290 21.35 -5.97 2.35
N ASP A 291 21.90 -4.76 2.55
CA ASP A 291 23.33 -4.53 2.83
C ASP A 291 23.77 -5.27 4.10
N SER A 292 23.00 -5.15 5.19
CA SER A 292 23.33 -5.80 6.46
C SER A 292 23.35 -7.33 6.35
N LEU A 293 22.38 -7.90 5.62
CA LEU A 293 22.30 -9.35 5.41
C LEU A 293 23.37 -9.85 4.44
N GLU A 294 23.63 -9.14 3.35
CA GLU A 294 24.69 -9.48 2.39
C GLU A 294 26.05 -9.47 3.09
N GLN A 295 26.35 -8.42 3.85
CA GLN A 295 27.62 -8.29 4.57
C GLN A 295 27.75 -9.38 5.64
N ALA A 296 26.68 -9.71 6.36
CA ALA A 296 26.68 -10.79 7.33
C ALA A 296 26.90 -12.15 6.67
N MET A 297 26.22 -12.45 5.57
CA MET A 297 26.38 -13.72 4.86
C MET A 297 27.79 -13.88 4.26
N ASN A 298 28.36 -12.81 3.71
CA ASN A 298 29.73 -12.84 3.19
C ASN A 298 30.75 -13.11 4.31
N GLU A 299 30.61 -12.45 5.46
CA GLU A 299 31.47 -12.68 6.61
C GLU A 299 31.32 -14.10 7.17
N LEU A 300 30.08 -14.61 7.26
CA LEU A 300 29.81 -15.98 7.69
C LEU A 300 30.42 -17.02 6.75
N ASN A 301 30.27 -16.84 5.44
CA ASN A 301 30.87 -17.74 4.46
C ASN A 301 32.40 -17.73 4.56
N HIS A 302 33.02 -16.57 4.75
CA HIS A 302 34.46 -16.49 4.96
C HIS A 302 34.90 -17.25 6.22
N ILE A 303 34.19 -17.08 7.34
CA ILE A 303 34.49 -17.79 8.58
C ILE A 303 34.29 -19.31 8.45
N ILE A 304 33.25 -19.75 7.75
CA ILE A 304 33.02 -21.17 7.48
C ILE A 304 34.15 -21.76 6.63
N ASP A 305 34.66 -21.01 5.65
CA ASP A 305 35.80 -21.43 4.83
C ASP A 305 37.07 -21.58 5.68
N GLU A 306 37.39 -20.59 6.52
CA GLU A 306 38.50 -20.65 7.48
C GLU A 306 38.38 -21.85 8.43
N MET A 307 37.17 -22.10 8.97
CA MET A 307 36.91 -23.27 9.81
C MET A 307 37.12 -24.59 9.07
N SER A 308 36.74 -24.66 7.80
CA SER A 308 36.92 -25.86 6.97
C SER A 308 38.39 -26.20 6.73
N GLN A 309 39.25 -25.17 6.77
CA GLN A 309 40.71 -25.29 6.65
C GLN A 309 41.40 -25.50 8.01
N GLY A 310 40.66 -25.54 9.11
CA GLY A 310 41.19 -25.69 10.47
C GLY A 310 41.72 -24.40 11.11
N ASN A 311 41.46 -23.25 10.49
CA ASN A 311 41.87 -21.94 10.99
C ASN A 311 40.80 -21.38 11.94
N PHE A 312 40.94 -21.64 13.24
CA PHE A 312 39.97 -21.19 14.25
C PHE A 312 40.26 -19.82 14.85
N ASN A 313 41.36 -19.15 14.44
CA ASN A 313 41.73 -17.84 14.95
C ASN A 313 40.98 -16.68 14.25
N SER A 314 40.25 -16.97 13.18
CA SER A 314 39.47 -15.98 12.43
C SER A 314 38.25 -15.53 13.23
N GLN A 315 37.82 -14.28 13.05
CA GLN A 315 36.70 -13.69 13.78
C GLN A 315 35.86 -12.81 12.86
N ILE A 316 34.56 -12.81 13.11
CA ILE A 316 33.62 -11.88 12.49
C ILE A 316 33.95 -10.48 13.02
N THR A 317 34.49 -9.61 12.16
CA THR A 317 34.86 -8.23 12.55
C THR A 317 33.80 -7.22 12.15
N THR A 318 33.09 -7.50 11.05
CA THR A 318 32.01 -6.66 10.52
C THR A 318 31.02 -6.22 11.63
N PRO A 319 30.66 -4.93 11.71
CA PRO A 319 29.67 -4.44 12.68
C PRO A 319 28.31 -5.08 12.42
N MET A 320 27.75 -5.75 13.44
CA MET A 320 26.42 -6.37 13.39
C MET A 320 25.65 -5.99 14.65
N GLN A 321 24.38 -5.65 14.51
CA GLN A 321 23.51 -5.26 15.62
C GLN A 321 22.33 -6.23 15.77
N GLY A 322 21.61 -6.13 16.89
CA GLY A 322 20.45 -6.98 17.17
C GLY A 322 20.79 -8.48 17.12
N GLN A 323 19.95 -9.26 16.45
CA GLN A 323 20.13 -10.72 16.34
C GLN A 323 21.39 -11.12 15.57
N LEU A 324 21.79 -10.36 14.55
CA LEU A 324 23.06 -10.59 13.84
C LEU A 324 24.26 -10.33 14.77
N GLY A 325 24.16 -9.32 15.65
CA GLY A 325 25.17 -9.06 16.68
C GLY A 325 25.31 -10.22 17.68
N THR A 326 24.19 -10.80 18.13
CA THR A 326 24.19 -12.00 18.97
C THR A 326 24.81 -13.19 18.23
N LEU A 327 24.47 -13.40 16.95
CA LEU A 327 25.06 -14.46 16.13
C LEU A 327 26.58 -14.30 16.02
N LYS A 328 27.06 -13.08 15.72
CA LYS A 328 28.48 -12.71 15.72
C LYS A 328 29.17 -13.11 17.04
N HIS A 329 28.58 -12.73 18.18
CA HIS A 329 29.15 -13.03 19.49
C HIS A 329 29.26 -14.54 19.74
N ASN A 330 28.21 -15.29 19.42
CA ASN A 330 28.17 -16.74 19.61
C ASN A 330 29.19 -17.48 18.74
N ILE A 331 29.32 -17.08 17.46
CA ILE A 331 30.29 -17.68 16.54
C ILE A 331 31.71 -17.36 17.00
N ASN A 332 32.01 -16.09 17.29
CA ASN A 332 33.34 -15.70 17.76
C ASN A 332 33.71 -16.38 19.09
N GLY A 333 32.77 -16.52 20.03
CA GLY A 333 33.01 -17.25 21.28
C GLY A 333 33.27 -18.74 21.06
N SER A 334 32.56 -19.36 20.13
CA SER A 334 32.76 -20.77 19.75
C SER A 334 34.12 -20.99 19.09
N LEU A 335 34.49 -20.13 18.14
CA LEU A 335 35.80 -20.13 17.49
C LEU A 335 36.93 -19.91 18.50
N GLN A 336 36.76 -18.97 19.43
CA GLN A 336 37.74 -18.73 20.49
C GLN A 336 37.92 -19.97 21.38
N SER A 337 36.84 -20.64 21.78
CA SER A 337 36.90 -21.87 22.57
C SER A 337 37.59 -23.01 21.81
N LEU A 338 37.27 -23.18 20.52
CA LEU A 338 37.93 -24.14 19.64
C LEU A 338 39.42 -23.85 19.50
N ASN A 339 39.77 -22.62 19.09
CA ASN A 339 41.14 -22.19 18.86
C ASN A 339 42.01 -22.34 20.10
N THR A 340 41.52 -21.89 21.26
CA THR A 340 42.26 -21.95 22.53
C THR A 340 42.48 -23.41 22.96
N THR A 341 41.45 -24.25 22.85
CA THR A 341 41.56 -25.66 23.25
C THR A 341 42.49 -26.44 22.33
N ILE A 342 42.33 -26.29 21.01
CA ILE A 342 43.17 -26.98 20.02
C ILE A 342 44.63 -26.52 20.12
N THR A 343 44.87 -25.22 20.27
CA THR A 343 46.24 -24.68 20.40
C THR A 343 46.94 -25.20 21.67
N GLU A 344 46.23 -25.28 22.80
CA GLU A 344 46.81 -25.82 24.02
C GLU A 344 47.05 -27.33 23.92
N ILE A 345 46.15 -28.09 23.29
CA ILE A 345 46.37 -29.52 23.00
C ILE A 345 47.62 -29.70 22.13
N VAL A 346 47.74 -28.94 21.04
CA VAL A 346 48.93 -29.00 20.17
C VAL A 346 50.20 -28.68 20.96
N THR A 347 50.13 -27.71 21.86
CA THR A 347 51.26 -27.36 22.75
C THR A 347 51.64 -28.53 23.64
N VAL A 348 50.67 -29.15 24.33
CA VAL A 348 50.91 -30.31 25.21
C VAL A 348 51.43 -31.51 24.41
N MET A 349 50.89 -31.78 23.22
CA MET A 349 51.38 -32.84 22.34
C MET A 349 52.84 -32.61 21.93
N LYS A 350 53.26 -31.35 21.73
CA LYS A 350 54.66 -31.01 21.48
C LYS A 350 55.56 -31.28 22.70
N HIS A 351 55.08 -31.07 23.92
CA HIS A 351 55.82 -31.45 25.13
C HIS A 351 55.98 -32.98 25.23
N ILE A 352 54.92 -33.74 24.96
CA ILE A 352 54.94 -35.21 24.90
C ILE A 352 55.99 -35.70 23.88
N GLU A 353 56.07 -35.07 22.71
CA GLU A 353 57.06 -35.40 21.67
C GLU A 353 58.51 -35.27 22.17
N HIS A 354 58.77 -34.30 23.06
CA HIS A 354 60.08 -34.08 23.68
C HIS A 354 60.29 -34.89 24.98
N GLY A 355 59.35 -35.77 25.34
CA GLY A 355 59.39 -36.57 26.56
C GLY A 355 59.05 -35.79 27.85
N ASP A 356 58.53 -34.57 27.73
CA ASP A 356 58.03 -33.79 28.86
C ASP A 356 56.55 -34.12 29.11
N PHE A 357 56.30 -34.93 30.14
CA PHE A 357 54.95 -35.35 30.54
C PHE A 357 54.38 -34.56 31.73
N GLN A 358 54.94 -33.38 32.05
CA GLN A 358 54.46 -32.55 33.16
C GLN A 358 53.39 -31.54 32.74
N GLN A 359 53.25 -31.27 31.43
CA GLN A 359 52.31 -30.29 30.91
C GLN A 359 50.91 -30.88 30.72
N GLN A 360 49.89 -30.09 31.03
CA GLN A 360 48.49 -30.47 30.87
C GLN A 360 47.72 -29.38 30.14
N VAL A 361 46.65 -29.79 29.46
CA VAL A 361 45.69 -28.88 28.87
C VAL A 361 44.84 -28.32 30.02
N ASN A 362 44.86 -27.01 30.24
CA ASN A 362 44.24 -26.35 31.39
C ASN A 362 43.03 -25.50 31.01
N VAL A 363 42.87 -25.10 29.74
CA VAL A 363 41.82 -24.18 29.30
C VAL A 363 40.42 -24.74 29.53
N ALA A 364 39.47 -23.84 29.74
CA ALA A 364 38.07 -24.21 29.90
C ALA A 364 37.51 -24.72 28.57
N ALA A 365 36.99 -25.95 28.59
CA ALA A 365 36.40 -26.61 27.44
C ALA A 365 35.07 -27.27 27.86
N GLN A 366 34.16 -27.45 26.91
CA GLN A 366 32.85 -28.06 27.13
C GLN A 366 32.58 -29.12 26.05
N GLY A 367 31.67 -30.06 26.33
CA GLY A 367 31.28 -31.11 25.39
C GLY A 367 32.46 -31.96 24.89
N ALA A 368 32.54 -32.18 23.58
CA ALA A 368 33.58 -32.99 22.95
C ALA A 368 35.00 -32.43 23.17
N LEU A 369 35.16 -31.10 23.26
CA LEU A 369 36.45 -30.49 23.55
C LEU A 369 36.92 -30.80 24.97
N ALA A 370 36.01 -30.86 25.95
CA ALA A 370 36.33 -31.26 27.31
C ALA A 370 36.74 -32.74 27.37
N GLN A 371 36.06 -33.60 26.61
CA GLN A 371 36.42 -35.02 26.49
C GLN A 371 37.82 -35.19 25.88
N LEU A 372 38.13 -34.43 24.83
CA LEU A 372 39.46 -34.43 24.20
C LEU A 372 40.54 -33.96 25.18
N LYS A 373 40.34 -32.82 25.83
CA LYS A 373 41.19 -32.30 26.92
C LYS A 373 41.49 -33.39 27.96
N ASN A 374 40.44 -34.00 28.50
CA ASN A 374 40.58 -35.01 29.55
C ASN A 374 41.30 -36.26 29.05
N SER A 375 41.04 -36.68 27.82
CA SER A 375 41.72 -37.83 27.21
C SER A 375 43.21 -37.58 27.06
N VAL A 376 43.61 -36.41 26.55
CA VAL A 376 45.02 -36.01 26.43
C VAL A 376 45.68 -35.95 27.81
N ASN A 377 45.05 -35.29 28.79
CA ASN A 377 45.58 -35.20 30.15
C ASN A 377 45.74 -36.58 30.82
N ASN A 378 44.79 -37.49 30.61
CA ASN A 378 44.88 -38.86 31.14
C ASN A 378 46.02 -39.65 30.48
N SER A 379 46.23 -39.48 29.17
CA SER A 379 47.36 -40.09 28.46
C SER A 379 48.69 -39.55 28.96
N VAL A 380 48.81 -38.23 29.13
CA VAL A 380 50.01 -37.60 29.72
C VAL A 380 50.27 -38.15 31.11
N HIS A 381 49.25 -38.21 31.98
CA HIS A 381 49.40 -38.70 33.34
C HIS A 381 49.83 -40.17 33.39
N SER A 382 49.26 -41.02 32.52
CA SER A 382 49.63 -42.43 32.42
C SER A 382 51.07 -42.62 31.92
N LEU A 383 51.50 -41.83 30.93
CA LEU A 383 52.88 -41.85 30.43
C LEU A 383 53.87 -41.33 31.47
N ALA A 384 53.56 -40.21 32.13
CA ALA A 384 54.38 -39.65 33.21
C ALA A 384 54.60 -40.67 34.34
N GLY A 385 53.53 -41.32 34.79
CA GLY A 385 53.59 -42.36 35.82
C GLY A 385 54.44 -43.55 35.39
N ALA A 386 54.19 -44.08 34.19
CA ALA A 386 54.94 -45.21 33.64
C ALA A 386 56.44 -44.90 33.53
N VAL A 387 56.80 -43.77 32.93
CA VAL A 387 58.20 -43.36 32.74
C VAL A 387 58.88 -43.12 34.09
N SER A 388 58.19 -42.48 35.05
CA SER A 388 58.73 -42.26 36.40
C SER A 388 59.00 -43.58 37.13
N ASP A 389 58.06 -44.53 37.08
CA ASP A 389 58.19 -45.81 37.80
C ASP A 389 59.24 -46.72 37.14
N ILE A 390 59.28 -46.74 35.80
CA ILE A 390 60.35 -47.41 35.03
C ILE A 390 61.70 -46.81 35.38
N SER A 391 61.84 -45.49 35.38
CA SER A 391 63.10 -44.83 35.70
C SER A 391 63.56 -45.14 37.12
N ARG A 392 62.65 -45.17 38.09
CA ARG A 392 62.94 -45.56 39.48
C ARG A 392 63.50 -46.99 39.56
N VAL A 393 62.89 -47.94 38.87
CA VAL A 393 63.33 -49.34 38.87
C VAL A 393 64.64 -49.52 38.10
N MET A 394 64.82 -48.83 36.98
CA MET A 394 66.07 -48.85 36.22
C MET A 394 67.23 -48.23 37.00
N SER A 395 66.98 -47.17 37.78
CA SER A 395 67.99 -46.61 38.68
C SER A 395 68.35 -47.58 39.81
N ALA A 396 67.36 -48.22 40.44
CA ALA A 396 67.63 -49.26 41.45
C ALA A 396 68.44 -50.43 40.86
N LEU A 397 68.08 -50.86 39.65
CA LEU A 397 68.81 -51.89 38.91
C LEU A 397 70.27 -51.47 38.62
N HIS A 398 70.49 -50.21 38.24
CA HIS A 398 71.82 -49.64 38.04
C HIS A 398 72.66 -49.61 39.32
N GLU A 399 72.02 -49.33 40.46
CA GLU A 399 72.65 -49.37 41.79
C GLU A 399 72.84 -50.80 42.33
N GLY A 400 72.37 -51.82 41.62
CA GLY A 400 72.46 -53.23 42.03
C GLY A 400 71.37 -53.67 43.03
N ASP A 401 70.33 -52.87 43.25
CA ASP A 401 69.15 -53.23 44.02
C ASP A 401 68.12 -53.96 43.12
N PHE A 402 68.14 -55.29 43.18
CA PHE A 402 67.21 -56.16 42.45
C PHE A 402 65.91 -56.46 43.21
N THR A 403 65.55 -55.64 44.21
CA THR A 403 64.32 -55.84 45.00
C THR A 403 63.16 -54.93 44.57
N ARG A 404 63.37 -54.07 43.57
CA ARG A 404 62.40 -53.07 43.13
C ARG A 404 61.69 -53.50 41.85
N HIS A 405 60.36 -53.40 41.88
CA HIS A 405 59.51 -53.69 40.73
C HIS A 405 58.69 -52.46 40.34
N ILE A 406 58.23 -52.47 39.09
CA ILE A 406 57.22 -51.54 38.60
C ILE A 406 55.88 -52.02 39.14
N GLU A 407 55.27 -51.22 40.01
CA GLU A 407 54.05 -51.59 40.73
C GLU A 407 52.80 -51.07 40.03
N GLN A 408 52.91 -49.91 39.37
CA GLN A 408 51.77 -49.25 38.76
C GLN A 408 51.03 -50.17 37.75
N PRO A 409 49.69 -50.19 37.74
CA PRO A 409 48.94 -50.90 36.71
C PRO A 409 49.11 -50.20 35.37
N LEU A 410 49.85 -50.83 34.47
CA LEU A 410 50.04 -50.38 33.08
C LEU A 410 49.22 -51.27 32.14
N GLN A 411 48.85 -50.73 30.98
CA GLN A 411 48.07 -51.45 29.97
C GLN A 411 48.77 -51.44 28.60
N GLY A 412 48.36 -52.35 27.70
CA GLY A 412 48.90 -52.43 26.35
C GLY A 412 50.41 -52.67 26.31
N GLN A 413 51.12 -51.92 25.45
CA GLN A 413 52.57 -52.06 25.28
C GLN A 413 53.36 -51.72 26.57
N LEU A 414 52.84 -50.80 27.40
CA LEU A 414 53.47 -50.46 28.68
C LEU A 414 53.38 -51.61 29.70
N ALA A 415 52.33 -52.44 29.63
CA ALA A 415 52.20 -53.64 30.47
C ALA A 415 53.24 -54.70 30.10
N ILE A 416 53.49 -54.87 28.80
CA ILE A 416 54.53 -55.78 28.30
C ILE A 416 55.90 -55.32 28.81
N LEU A 417 56.22 -54.02 28.62
CA LEU A 417 57.48 -53.45 29.10
C LEU A 417 57.64 -53.60 30.63
N LYS A 418 56.58 -53.36 31.40
CA LYS A 418 56.57 -53.62 32.84
C LYS A 418 56.95 -55.08 33.17
N ASN A 419 56.30 -56.03 32.51
CA ASN A 419 56.53 -57.45 32.77
C ASN A 419 57.94 -57.87 32.39
N ASP A 420 58.47 -57.37 31.27
CA ASP A 420 59.83 -57.67 30.81
C ASP A 420 60.88 -57.13 31.78
N ILE A 421 60.71 -55.89 32.26
CA ILE A 421 61.60 -55.29 33.27
C ILE A 421 61.50 -56.06 34.58
N ASN A 422 60.30 -56.30 35.11
CA ASN A 422 60.11 -57.01 36.37
C ASN A 422 60.69 -58.44 36.31
N THR A 423 60.46 -59.15 35.21
CA THR A 423 61.03 -60.50 35.00
C THR A 423 62.57 -60.44 34.93
N SER A 424 63.13 -59.38 34.33
CA SER A 424 64.58 -59.18 34.29
C SER A 424 65.15 -58.92 35.68
N VAL A 425 64.48 -58.09 36.49
CA VAL A 425 64.82 -57.86 37.91
C VAL A 425 64.78 -59.17 38.68
N ASP A 426 63.72 -59.97 38.55
CA ASP A 426 63.58 -61.25 39.24
C ASP A 426 64.68 -62.25 38.86
N ASN A 427 64.98 -62.36 37.55
CA ASN A 427 66.03 -63.24 37.06
C ASN A 427 67.41 -62.85 37.62
N LEU A 428 67.70 -61.55 37.69
CA LEU A 428 68.95 -61.04 38.27
C LEU A 428 68.99 -61.23 39.78
N ALA A 429 67.90 -60.96 40.50
CA ALA A 429 67.80 -61.18 41.94
C ALA A 429 68.04 -62.66 42.30
N LEU A 430 67.42 -63.58 41.57
CA LEU A 430 67.55 -65.02 41.78
C LEU A 430 68.98 -65.50 41.56
N ILE A 431 69.62 -65.13 40.44
CA ILE A 431 70.96 -65.61 40.14
C ILE A 431 72.02 -65.01 41.08
N ILE A 432 71.92 -63.72 41.40
CA ILE A 432 72.86 -63.08 42.33
C ILE A 432 72.72 -63.67 43.73
N LYS A 433 71.50 -63.94 44.19
CA LYS A 433 71.26 -64.62 45.47
C LYS A 433 71.86 -66.03 45.49
N ASP A 434 71.63 -66.81 44.43
CA ASP A 434 72.13 -68.19 44.35
C ASP A 434 73.67 -68.23 44.26
N ILE A 435 74.26 -67.37 43.42
CA ILE A 435 75.72 -67.18 43.36
C ILE A 435 76.27 -66.79 44.73
N ASN A 436 75.66 -65.82 45.43
CA ASN A 436 76.13 -65.41 46.76
C ASN A 436 76.08 -66.57 47.77
N ASN A 437 75.02 -67.37 47.77
CA ASN A 437 74.92 -68.54 48.64
C ASN A 437 76.01 -69.58 48.33
N VAL A 438 76.24 -69.83 47.05
CA VAL A 438 77.27 -70.78 46.59
C VAL A 438 78.67 -70.26 46.91
N MET A 439 78.95 -68.99 46.65
CA MET A 439 80.24 -68.37 46.97
C MET A 439 80.50 -68.30 48.47
N ALA A 440 79.46 -68.12 49.29
CA ALA A 440 79.57 -68.25 50.75
C ALA A 440 79.93 -69.68 51.17
N ALA A 441 79.33 -70.70 50.54
CA ALA A 441 79.69 -72.10 50.79
C ALA A 441 81.14 -72.41 50.37
N VAL A 442 81.55 -71.95 49.19
CA VAL A 442 82.92 -72.06 48.67
C VAL A 442 83.91 -71.38 49.62
N SER A 443 83.60 -70.19 50.13
CA SER A 443 84.42 -69.45 51.10
C SER A 443 84.54 -70.20 52.45
N ALA A 444 83.50 -70.93 52.84
CA ALA A 444 83.52 -71.83 54.00
C ALA A 444 84.20 -73.19 53.73
N GLY A 445 84.80 -73.38 52.55
CA GLY A 445 85.48 -74.62 52.15
C GLY A 445 84.55 -75.74 51.68
N ASN A 446 83.28 -75.46 51.42
CA ASN A 446 82.30 -76.42 50.90
C ASN A 446 82.11 -76.23 49.39
N PHE A 447 82.82 -77.05 48.59
CA PHE A 447 82.80 -77.00 47.13
C PHE A 447 81.73 -77.90 46.48
N LYS A 448 80.82 -78.48 47.26
CA LYS A 448 79.75 -79.35 46.74
C LYS A 448 78.48 -78.60 46.34
N GLN A 449 78.43 -77.30 46.60
CA GLN A 449 77.30 -76.44 46.26
C GLN A 449 77.47 -75.87 44.86
N HIS A 450 76.39 -75.85 44.08
CA HIS A 450 76.38 -75.33 42.72
C HIS A 450 75.25 -74.33 42.55
N VAL A 451 75.46 -73.37 41.67
CA VAL A 451 74.42 -72.46 41.22
C VAL A 451 73.41 -73.30 40.44
N ASN A 452 72.16 -73.31 40.90
CA ASN A 452 71.10 -74.19 40.42
C ASN A 452 69.92 -73.43 39.82
N CYS A 453 69.78 -72.13 40.08
CA CYS A 453 68.70 -71.31 39.56
C CYS A 453 68.59 -71.36 38.03
N ASN A 454 67.39 -71.14 37.50
CA ASN A 454 67.19 -71.01 36.05
C ASN A 454 67.83 -69.71 35.58
N ALA A 455 68.65 -69.79 34.54
CA ALA A 455 69.35 -68.65 33.95
C ALA A 455 69.39 -68.82 32.44
N ASN A 456 69.28 -67.72 31.71
CA ASN A 456 69.28 -67.69 30.23
C ASN A 456 70.40 -66.77 29.71
N GLY A 457 70.83 -67.00 28.47
CA GLY A 457 71.84 -66.16 27.81
C GLY A 457 73.16 -66.07 28.59
N GLN A 458 73.68 -64.84 28.74
CA GLN A 458 74.95 -64.61 29.44
C GLN A 458 74.92 -65.03 30.92
N LEU A 459 73.76 -64.97 31.58
CA LEU A 459 73.60 -65.44 32.95
C LEU A 459 73.75 -66.96 33.06
N ALA A 460 73.29 -67.71 32.03
CA ALA A 460 73.49 -69.16 31.97
C ALA A 460 74.98 -69.52 31.79
N THR A 461 75.69 -68.75 30.96
CA THR A 461 77.14 -68.89 30.80
C THR A 461 77.87 -68.61 32.11
N LEU A 462 77.50 -67.55 32.83
CA LEU A 462 78.07 -67.23 34.14
C LEU A 462 77.84 -68.37 35.15
N LYS A 463 76.60 -68.87 35.25
CA LYS A 463 76.25 -70.06 36.05
C LYS A 463 77.17 -71.24 35.72
N SER A 464 77.32 -71.57 34.43
CA SER A 464 78.16 -72.69 34.00
C SER A 464 79.63 -72.47 34.36
N ASN A 465 80.17 -71.27 34.16
CA ASN A 465 81.56 -70.96 34.47
C ASN A 465 81.85 -71.06 35.96
N ILE A 466 80.96 -70.54 36.81
CA ILE A 466 81.07 -70.67 38.26
C ILE A 466 81.01 -72.14 38.67
N ASN A 467 80.02 -72.89 38.19
CA ASN A 467 79.89 -74.32 38.52
C ASN A 467 81.09 -75.15 38.06
N ASN A 468 81.61 -74.90 36.86
CA ASN A 468 82.82 -75.56 36.36
C ASN A 468 84.04 -75.23 37.23
N SER A 469 84.16 -73.99 37.68
CA SER A 469 85.26 -73.57 38.58
C SER A 469 85.16 -74.27 39.93
N ILE A 470 83.94 -74.38 40.48
CA ILE A 470 83.69 -75.06 41.76
C ILE A 470 83.95 -76.57 41.63
N MET A 471 83.50 -77.23 40.56
CA MET A 471 83.81 -78.64 40.32
C MET A 471 85.32 -78.88 40.20
N GLY A 472 86.05 -77.97 39.54
CA GLY A 472 87.52 -78.03 39.46
C GLY A 472 88.17 -77.96 40.85
N LEU A 473 87.68 -77.06 41.71
CA LEU A 473 88.15 -76.95 43.10
C LEU A 473 87.77 -78.18 43.95
N ASP A 474 86.54 -78.66 43.86
CA ASP A 474 86.06 -79.84 44.60
C ASP A 474 86.88 -81.08 44.25
N ASN A 475 87.11 -81.32 42.95
CA ASN A 475 87.95 -82.41 42.47
C ASN A 475 89.37 -82.29 42.99
N ALA A 476 89.98 -81.10 42.90
CA ALA A 476 91.35 -80.90 43.35
C ALA A 476 91.50 -81.10 44.86
N VAL A 477 90.63 -80.49 45.66
CA VAL A 477 90.64 -80.65 47.12
C VAL A 477 90.38 -82.10 47.51
N THR A 478 89.46 -82.79 46.83
CA THR A 478 89.15 -84.20 47.10
C THR A 478 90.34 -85.11 46.77
N GLU A 479 90.98 -84.95 45.61
CA GLU A 479 92.13 -85.76 45.23
C GLU A 479 93.34 -85.50 46.12
N ILE A 480 93.66 -84.24 46.40
CA ILE A 480 94.72 -83.89 47.37
C ILE A 480 94.40 -84.48 48.74
N SER A 481 93.17 -84.37 49.23
CA SER A 481 92.78 -84.95 50.52
C SER A 481 92.94 -86.47 50.54
N ASN A 482 92.54 -87.16 49.46
CA ASN A 482 92.69 -88.61 49.34
C ASN A 482 94.16 -89.04 49.34
N VAL A 483 94.99 -88.32 48.60
CA VAL A 483 96.43 -88.55 48.53
C VAL A 483 97.10 -88.26 49.87
N MET A 484 96.77 -87.16 50.53
CA MET A 484 97.27 -86.84 51.88
C MET A 484 96.83 -87.87 52.92
N LEU A 485 95.62 -88.43 52.81
CA LEU A 485 95.15 -89.52 53.65
C LEU A 485 95.93 -90.83 53.38
N ALA A 486 96.28 -91.11 52.13
CA ALA A 486 97.11 -92.26 51.76
C ALA A 486 98.52 -92.12 52.35
N ILE A 487 99.14 -90.94 52.20
CA ILE A 487 100.41 -90.57 52.83
C ILE A 487 100.32 -90.74 54.35
N SER A 488 99.25 -90.27 55.00
CA SER A 488 99.08 -90.39 56.46
C SER A 488 98.95 -91.84 56.94
N LYS A 489 98.58 -92.76 56.05
CA LYS A 489 98.50 -94.21 56.30
C LYS A 489 99.77 -94.96 55.84
N GLY A 490 100.80 -94.23 55.39
CA GLY A 490 102.07 -94.79 54.93
C GLY A 490 102.05 -95.35 53.50
N ASN A 491 101.02 -95.05 52.70
CA ASN A 491 100.94 -95.44 51.30
C ASN A 491 101.36 -94.27 50.39
N PHE A 492 102.53 -94.40 49.77
CA PHE A 492 103.13 -93.40 48.88
C PHE A 492 103.01 -93.77 47.38
N GLU A 493 102.13 -94.71 47.02
CA GLU A 493 101.91 -95.09 45.62
C GLU A 493 100.76 -94.29 44.96
N GLN A 494 99.98 -93.55 45.74
CA GLN A 494 98.80 -92.85 45.25
C GLN A 494 99.14 -91.45 44.73
N THR A 495 98.87 -91.20 43.45
CA THR A 495 99.05 -89.90 42.79
C THR A 495 97.72 -89.21 42.48
N ILE A 496 97.81 -87.91 42.20
CA ILE A 496 96.72 -87.11 41.64
C ILE A 496 96.77 -87.26 40.12
N ASP A 497 95.75 -87.89 39.54
CA ASP A 497 95.71 -88.21 38.11
C ASP A 497 94.74 -87.31 37.32
N SER A 498 93.83 -86.59 37.98
CA SER A 498 92.89 -85.71 37.26
C SER A 498 93.58 -84.64 36.45
N ASN A 499 92.93 -84.25 35.36
CA ASN A 499 93.37 -83.16 34.52
C ASN A 499 93.06 -81.82 35.21
N MET A 500 94.08 -81.22 35.83
CA MET A 500 93.99 -79.90 36.45
C MET A 500 94.60 -78.84 35.53
N HIS A 501 94.19 -77.59 35.72
CA HIS A 501 94.69 -76.47 34.93
C HIS A 501 95.18 -75.34 35.84
N GLY A 502 96.13 -74.54 35.35
CA GLY A 502 96.67 -73.38 36.07
C GLY A 502 97.34 -73.76 37.40
N GLN A 503 97.06 -73.00 38.45
CA GLN A 503 97.66 -73.19 39.78
C GLN A 503 97.33 -74.54 40.42
N LEU A 504 96.15 -75.11 40.12
CA LEU A 504 95.79 -76.45 40.61
C LEU A 504 96.67 -77.53 39.98
N ASN A 505 97.09 -77.37 38.70
CA ASN A 505 98.01 -78.30 38.07
C ASN A 505 99.42 -78.23 38.68
N ALA A 506 99.91 -77.02 38.96
CA ALA A 506 101.18 -76.86 39.65
C ALA A 506 101.14 -77.50 41.04
N LEU A 507 100.05 -77.30 41.81
CA LEU A 507 99.86 -77.95 43.11
C LEU A 507 99.81 -79.48 42.99
N LYS A 508 99.13 -80.00 41.97
CA LYS A 508 99.15 -81.43 41.64
C LYS A 508 100.57 -81.94 41.40
N GLU A 509 101.35 -81.24 40.57
CA GLU A 509 102.73 -81.61 40.25
C GLU A 509 103.63 -81.58 41.49
N ASP A 510 103.49 -80.57 42.35
CA ASP A 510 104.22 -80.47 43.62
C ASP A 510 103.87 -81.59 44.59
N VAL A 511 102.58 -81.93 44.73
CA VAL A 511 102.10 -83.03 45.58
C VAL A 511 102.61 -84.37 45.05
N ASN A 512 102.46 -84.64 43.74
CA ASN A 512 102.94 -85.87 43.13
C ASN A 512 104.48 -86.01 43.21
N SER A 513 105.21 -84.91 42.99
CA SER A 513 106.67 -84.89 43.12
C SER A 513 107.10 -85.16 44.56
N SER A 514 106.41 -84.59 45.54
CA SER A 514 106.67 -84.84 46.96
C SER A 514 106.53 -86.32 47.30
N ILE A 515 105.49 -86.99 46.79
CA ILE A 515 105.25 -88.43 46.98
C ILE A 515 106.39 -89.25 46.37
N SER A 516 106.80 -88.92 45.14
CA SER A 516 107.90 -89.60 44.46
C SER A 516 109.25 -89.51 45.18
N ASN A 517 109.42 -88.52 46.07
CA ASN A 517 110.62 -88.38 46.90
C ASN A 517 110.56 -89.22 48.21
N PHE A 518 109.38 -89.71 48.60
CA PHE A 518 109.18 -90.53 49.81
C PHE A 518 109.00 -92.04 49.51
N SER A 519 108.59 -92.38 48.28
CA SER A 519 108.63 -93.73 47.70
C SER A 519 110.04 -94.10 47.26
#